data_AF-A0A8T4Y216-F1
#
_entry.id   AF-A0A8T4Y216-F1
#
_cell.length_a   1.000
_cell.length_b   1.000
_cell.length_c   1.000
_cell.angle_alpha   90.00
_cell.angle_beta   90.00
_cell.angle_gamma   90.00
#
_symmetry.space_group_name_H-M   'P 1'
#
loop_
_entity.id
_entity.type
_entity.pdbx_description
1 polymer ?
#
loop_
_entity_poly.entity_id
_entity_poly.type
_entity_poly.pdbx_seq_one_letter_code
_entity_poly.pdbx_strand_id
1 'polypeptide(L)'
;EDYAEAILHFESEVTGFIEANWLTPRRIRSLIITGSEATVSLDYISQEVLIEDSEKVLQPTVKWEEPLMRELKHFINAVLGKESLLLTADDGVEALKICEAILKSGYKGERIYLR
;
A
#
# COMPACT_ATOMS: atom_id res chain seq x y z
N GLU A 1 10.78 11.88 11.77
CA GLU A 1 11.83 10.85 11.57
C GLU A 1 12.13 10.82 10.07
N ASP A 2 13.39 10.71 9.68
CA ASP A 2 13.80 10.67 8.25
C ASP A 2 13.83 9.24 7.70
N TYR A 3 13.65 8.25 8.58
CA TYR A 3 13.57 6.83 8.30
C TYR A 3 12.62 6.16 9.32
N ALA A 4 11.78 5.25 8.87
CA ALA A 4 10.91 4.45 9.71
C ALA A 4 10.72 3.04 9.14
N GLU A 5 10.73 2.04 10.02
CA GLU A 5 10.33 0.67 9.72
C GLU A 5 9.19 0.27 10.65
N ALA A 6 8.20 -0.44 10.12
CA ALA A 6 7.05 -0.92 10.89
C ALA A 6 6.65 -2.34 10.47
N ILE A 7 6.30 -3.16 11.48
CA ILE A 7 5.70 -4.47 11.28
C ILE A 7 4.27 -4.42 11.78
N LEU A 8 3.33 -4.71 10.89
CA LEU A 8 1.89 -4.80 11.16
C LEU A 8 1.48 -6.27 11.21
N HIS A 9 0.66 -6.64 12.19
CA HIS A 9 0.05 -7.97 12.28
C HIS A 9 -1.46 -7.80 12.18
N PHE A 10 -2.07 -8.37 11.15
CA PHE A 10 -3.51 -8.34 10.92
C PHE A 10 -4.20 -9.53 11.59
N GLU A 11 -5.51 -9.43 11.82
CA GLU A 11 -6.32 -10.52 12.41
C GLU A 11 -6.33 -11.78 11.53
N SER A 12 -6.19 -11.62 10.22
CA SER A 12 -6.12 -12.69 9.22
C SER A 12 -4.77 -13.42 9.19
N GLU A 13 -3.95 -13.30 10.25
CA GLU A 13 -2.58 -13.82 10.36
C GLU A 13 -1.57 -13.26 9.33
N VAL A 14 -2.02 -12.35 8.46
CA VAL A 14 -1.14 -11.65 7.52
C VAL A 14 -0.22 -10.71 8.28
N THR A 15 1.06 -10.69 7.88
CA THR A 15 2.05 -9.74 8.38
C THR A 15 2.40 -8.74 7.27
N GLY A 16 2.31 -7.45 7.59
CA GLY A 16 2.76 -6.36 6.73
C GLY A 16 4.09 -5.80 7.22
N PHE A 17 4.99 -5.50 6.30
CA PHE A 17 6.22 -4.75 6.57
C PHE A 17 6.20 -3.45 5.78
N ILE A 18 6.48 -2.34 6.44
CA ILE A 18 6.51 -1.01 5.85
C ILE A 18 7.87 -0.39 6.13
N GLU A 19 8.55 0.07 5.08
CA GLU A 19 9.75 0.89 5.16
C GLU A 19 9.45 2.24 4.50
N ALA A 20 9.75 3.33 5.21
CA ALA A 20 9.64 4.69 4.71
C ALA A 20 10.96 5.42 4.94
N ASN A 21 11.57 5.93 3.86
CA ASN A 21 12.89 6.54 3.89
C ASN A 21 12.92 7.83 3.05
N TRP A 22 13.34 8.94 3.67
CA TRP A 22 13.48 10.24 2.99
C TRP A 22 14.94 10.55 2.55
N LEU A 23 15.92 9.79 3.05
CA LEU A 23 17.34 10.07 2.85
C LEU A 23 17.89 9.52 1.52
N THR A 24 17.23 8.52 0.94
CA THR A 24 17.73 7.86 -0.27
C THR A 24 17.51 8.73 -1.52
N PRO A 25 18.55 8.96 -2.36
CA PRO A 25 18.41 9.78 -3.57
C PRO A 25 17.55 9.11 -4.65
N ARG A 26 17.45 7.77 -4.60
CA ARG A 26 16.64 6.98 -5.52
C ARG A 26 15.22 6.88 -4.98
N ARG A 27 14.24 7.31 -5.78
CA ARG A 27 12.82 7.11 -5.48
C ARG A 27 12.46 5.65 -5.71
N ILE A 28 11.95 5.00 -4.67
CA ILE A 28 11.46 3.62 -4.70
C ILE A 28 10.03 3.64 -4.17
N ARG A 29 9.11 3.01 -4.88
CA ARG A 29 7.74 2.76 -4.43
C ARG A 29 7.36 1.36 -4.88
N SER A 30 7.56 0.39 -4.02
CA SER A 30 7.28 -1.02 -4.33
C SER A 30 6.30 -1.61 -3.33
N LEU A 31 5.55 -2.60 -3.79
CA LEU A 31 4.76 -3.50 -2.96
C LEU A 31 5.09 -4.93 -3.36
N ILE A 32 5.34 -5.77 -2.37
CA ILE A 32 5.54 -7.21 -2.55
C ILE A 32 4.47 -7.91 -1.72
N ILE A 33 3.71 -8.80 -2.36
CA ILE A 33 2.70 -9.64 -1.72
C ILE A 33 3.12 -11.08 -1.94
N THR A 34 3.37 -11.81 -0.85
CA THR A 34 3.68 -13.24 -0.91
C THR A 34 2.46 -14.03 -0.47
N GLY A 35 1.90 -14.81 -1.39
CA GLY A 35 0.84 -15.77 -1.12
C GLY A 35 1.36 -17.21 -1.06
N SER A 36 0.44 -18.15 -0.86
CA SER A 36 0.74 -19.59 -0.83
C SER A 36 1.15 -20.16 -2.18
N GLU A 37 0.68 -19.56 -3.28
CA GLU A 37 0.86 -20.09 -4.64
C GLU A 37 1.75 -19.21 -5.51
N ALA A 38 1.84 -17.91 -5.20
CA ALA A 38 2.57 -16.95 -6.01
C ALA A 38 3.04 -15.75 -5.19
N THR A 39 4.07 -15.07 -5.69
CA THR A 39 4.50 -13.75 -5.23
C THR A 39 4.16 -12.71 -6.28
N VAL A 40 3.60 -11.58 -5.84
CA VAL A 40 3.32 -10.43 -6.68
C VAL A 40 4.23 -9.28 -6.29
N SER A 41 4.99 -8.76 -7.24
CA SER A 41 5.81 -7.56 -7.09
C SER A 41 5.22 -6.43 -7.94
N LEU A 42 5.03 -5.26 -7.35
CA LEU A 42 4.52 -4.06 -8.01
C LEU A 42 5.52 -2.92 -7.85
N ASP A 43 5.89 -2.28 -8.96
CA ASP A 43 6.54 -0.96 -8.97
C ASP A 43 5.48 0.10 -9.26
N TYR A 44 5.17 0.96 -8.27
CA TYR A 44 4.15 2.00 -8.42
C TYR A 44 4.57 3.14 -9.35
N ILE A 45 5.87 3.34 -9.58
CA ILE A 45 6.37 4.40 -10.46
C ILE A 45 6.17 3.99 -11.92
N SER A 46 6.64 2.79 -12.30
CA SER A 46 6.46 2.26 -13.65
C SER A 46 5.07 1.66 -13.88
N GLN A 47 4.32 1.34 -12.81
CA GLN A 47 3.06 0.58 -12.83
C GLN A 47 3.23 -0.85 -13.38
N GLU A 48 4.45 -1.39 -13.30
CA GLU A 48 4.73 -2.75 -13.70
C GLU A 48 4.36 -3.74 -12.59
N VAL A 49 3.67 -4.81 -12.98
CA VAL A 49 3.28 -5.91 -12.10
C VAL A 49 3.99 -7.16 -12.57
N LEU A 50 4.63 -7.86 -11.65
CA LEU A 50 5.25 -9.16 -11.85
C LEU A 50 4.56 -10.18 -10.95
N ILE A 51 4.12 -11.29 -11.51
CA ILE A 51 3.49 -12.40 -10.78
C ILE A 51 4.33 -13.64 -11.02
N GLU A 52 4.85 -14.23 -9.96
CA GLU A 52 5.78 -15.36 -10.01
C GLU A 52 5.19 -16.53 -9.22
N ASP A 53 4.95 -17.65 -9.89
CA ASP A 53 4.56 -18.92 -9.26
C ASP A 53 5.70 -19.95 -9.40
N SER A 54 5.47 -21.21 -9.01
CA SER A 54 6.50 -22.26 -9.08
C SER A 54 6.94 -22.65 -10.50
N GLU A 55 6.16 -22.32 -11.52
CA GLU A 55 6.38 -22.77 -12.90
C GLU A 55 6.75 -21.63 -13.85
N LYS A 56 6.25 -20.42 -13.60
CA LYS A 56 6.33 -19.32 -14.55
C LYS A 56 6.33 -17.94 -13.90
N VAL A 57 6.76 -16.99 -14.72
CA VAL A 57 6.71 -15.57 -14.45
C VAL A 57 5.74 -14.93 -15.44
N LEU A 58 4.76 -14.18 -14.92
CA LEU A 58 3.78 -13.43 -15.69
C LEU A 58 3.98 -11.94 -15.47
N GLN A 59 4.08 -11.18 -16.56
CA GLN A 59 4.14 -9.73 -16.53
C GLN A 59 2.98 -9.16 -17.35
N PRO A 60 1.79 -8.96 -16.75
CA PRO A 60 0.65 -8.42 -17.47
C PRO A 60 0.96 -7.00 -17.96
N THR A 61 0.55 -6.70 -19.18
CA THR A 61 0.63 -5.34 -19.72
C THR A 61 -0.45 -4.47 -19.09
N VAL A 62 -0.05 -3.63 -18.14
CA VAL A 62 -0.92 -2.61 -17.56
C VAL A 62 -0.81 -1.35 -18.41
N LYS A 63 -1.94 -0.78 -18.80
CA LYS A 63 -1.96 0.53 -19.43
C LYS A 63 -1.59 1.56 -18.38
N TRP A 64 -0.46 2.24 -18.57
CA TRP A 64 -0.07 3.31 -17.69
C TRP A 64 -1.12 4.43 -17.71
N GLU A 65 -1.60 4.81 -16.54
CA GLU A 65 -2.49 5.95 -16.35
C GLU A 65 -1.95 6.83 -15.23
N GLU A 66 -1.98 8.14 -15.42
CA GLU A 66 -1.49 9.06 -14.39
C GLU A 66 -2.35 8.91 -13.11
N PRO A 67 -1.76 8.53 -11.95
CA PRO A 67 -2.53 8.16 -10.77
C PRO A 67 -3.45 9.26 -10.26
N LEU A 68 -2.98 10.52 -10.23
CA LEU A 68 -3.77 11.65 -9.74
C LEU A 68 -4.96 11.95 -10.67
N MET A 69 -4.77 11.87 -11.98
CA MET A 69 -5.83 12.02 -12.97
C MET A 69 -6.88 10.93 -12.80
N ARG A 70 -6.46 9.68 -12.56
CA ARG A 70 -7.37 8.56 -12.30
C ARG A 70 -8.18 8.79 -11.02
N GLU A 71 -7.54 9.24 -9.94
CA GLU A 71 -8.19 9.59 -8.67
C GLU A 71 -9.21 10.72 -8.83
N LEU A 72 -8.82 11.85 -9.46
CA LEU A 72 -9.72 12.99 -9.67
C LEU A 72 -10.90 12.65 -10.58
N LYS A 73 -10.68 11.85 -11.63
CA LYS A 73 -11.74 11.36 -12.50
C LYS A 73 -12.73 10.48 -11.73
N HIS A 74 -12.22 9.58 -10.87
CA HIS A 74 -13.06 8.76 -10.01
C HIS A 74 -13.90 9.62 -9.05
N PHE A 75 -13.28 10.61 -8.39
CA PHE A 75 -13.98 11.55 -7.52
C PHE A 75 -15.13 12.28 -8.24
N ILE A 76 -14.88 12.83 -9.44
CA ILE A 76 -15.91 13.49 -10.24
C ILE A 76 -17.04 12.51 -10.60
N ASN A 77 -16.71 11.29 -11.04
CA ASN A 77 -17.70 10.29 -11.39
C ASN A 77 -18.55 9.87 -10.19
N ALA A 78 -17.96 9.76 -9.01
CA ALA A 78 -18.67 9.46 -7.78
C ALA A 78 -19.64 10.57 -7.37
N VAL A 79 -19.20 11.84 -7.42
CA VAL A 79 -20.07 13.00 -7.15
C VAL A 79 -21.23 13.10 -8.14
N LEU A 80 -21.00 12.73 -9.41
CA LEU A 80 -22.02 12.68 -10.45
C LEU A 80 -22.92 11.43 -10.39
N GLY A 81 -22.71 10.52 -9.43
CA GLY A 81 -23.47 9.28 -9.29
C GLY A 81 -23.23 8.25 -10.39
N LYS A 82 -22.11 8.37 -11.13
CA LYS A 82 -21.73 7.45 -12.22
C LYS A 82 -20.92 6.26 -11.73
N GLU A 83 -20.25 6.40 -10.60
CA GLU A 83 -19.45 5.36 -9.94
C GLU A 83 -19.73 5.40 -8.43
N SER A 84 -19.57 4.27 -7.74
CA SER A 84 -19.53 4.24 -6.27
C SER A 84 -18.14 4.64 -5.78
N LEU A 85 -18.06 5.36 -4.67
CA LEU A 85 -16.78 5.67 -4.02
C LEU A 85 -16.00 4.38 -3.72
N LEU A 86 -14.77 4.28 -4.21
CA LEU A 86 -13.85 3.19 -3.90
C LEU A 86 -13.26 3.33 -2.49
N LEU A 87 -13.20 4.55 -1.98
CA LEU A 87 -12.67 4.89 -0.66
C LEU A 87 -13.64 5.83 0.05
N THR A 88 -13.82 5.58 1.34
CA THR A 88 -14.66 6.35 2.25
C THR A 88 -13.81 7.21 3.18
N ALA A 89 -14.45 8.11 3.93
CA ALA A 89 -13.76 8.87 4.96
C ALA A 89 -13.21 7.96 6.08
N ASP A 90 -13.91 6.85 6.37
CA ASP A 90 -13.51 5.90 7.41
C ASP A 90 -12.19 5.20 7.05
N ASP A 91 -11.96 4.89 5.77
CA ASP A 91 -10.67 4.32 5.31
C ASP A 91 -9.49 5.26 5.61
N GLY A 92 -9.69 6.57 5.45
CA GLY A 92 -8.69 7.58 5.79
C GLY A 92 -8.44 7.67 7.30
N VAL A 93 -9.48 7.53 8.11
CA VAL A 93 -9.38 7.49 9.57
C VAL A 93 -8.60 6.25 10.02
N GLU A 94 -8.88 5.08 9.43
CA GLU A 94 -8.15 3.85 9.75
C GLU A 94 -6.67 3.93 9.35
N ALA A 95 -6.37 4.45 8.16
CA ALA A 95 -4.98 4.68 7.74
C ALA A 95 -4.24 5.60 8.73
N LEU A 96 -4.88 6.68 9.19
CA LEU A 96 -4.29 7.59 10.16
C LEU A 96 -4.05 6.92 11.53
N LYS A 97 -5.01 6.13 12.03
CA LYS A 97 -4.85 5.37 13.27
C LYS A 97 -3.64 4.44 13.21
N ILE A 98 -3.41 3.78 12.07
CA ILE A 98 -2.24 2.94 11.86
C ILE A 98 -0.95 3.77 11.92
N CYS A 99 -0.89 4.92 11.25
CA CYS A 99 0.27 5.81 11.31
C CYS A 99 0.57 6.28 12.75
N GLU A 100 -0.45 6.69 13.50
CA GLU A 100 -0.30 7.11 14.90
C GLU A 100 0.19 5.97 15.79
N ALA A 101 -0.32 4.75 15.57
CA ALA A 101 0.09 3.56 16.31
C ALA A 101 1.55 3.18 16.01
N ILE A 102 2.00 3.29 14.76
CA ILE A 102 3.40 3.08 14.38
C ILE A 102 4.30 4.06 15.12
N LEU A 103 3.98 5.35 15.09
CA LEU A 103 4.77 6.38 15.80
C LEU A 103 4.81 6.11 17.31
N LYS A 104 3.66 5.81 17.91
CA LYS A 104 3.57 5.48 19.33
C LYS A 104 4.36 4.22 19.70
N SER A 105 4.33 3.20 18.84
CA SER A 105 5.13 1.97 18.97
C SER A 105 6.63 2.29 18.95
N GLY A 106 7.07 3.13 18.00
CA GLY A 106 8.46 3.56 17.87
C GLY A 106 8.96 4.30 19.10
N TYR A 107 8.18 5.24 19.65
CA TYR A 107 8.56 5.98 20.86
C TYR A 107 8.63 5.12 22.12
N LYS A 108 7.74 4.13 22.25
CA LYS A 108 7.63 3.30 23.45
C LYS A 108 8.46 2.02 23.42
N GLY A 109 8.82 1.54 22.23
CA GLY A 109 9.45 0.23 22.06
C GLY A 109 8.52 -0.94 22.38
N GLU A 110 7.19 -0.76 22.31
CA GLU A 110 6.20 -1.79 22.61
C GLU A 110 5.16 -1.91 21.49
N ARG A 111 4.59 -3.11 21.32
CA ARG A 111 3.51 -3.34 20.35
C ARG A 111 2.25 -2.56 20.73
N ILE A 112 1.70 -1.82 19.78
CA ILE A 112 0.40 -1.15 19.91
C ILE A 112 -0.67 -2.00 19.24
N TYR A 113 -1.78 -2.25 19.95
CA TYR A 113 -2.95 -2.93 19.42
C TYR A 113 -3.98 -1.89 18.98
N LEU A 114 -4.44 -2.01 17.74
CA LEU A 114 -5.58 -1.27 17.21
C LEU A 114 -6.86 -2.07 17.46
N ARG A 115 -7.97 -1.37 17.67
CA ARG A 115 -9.30 -1.93 17.87
C ARG A 115 -10.18 -1.53 16.70
#